data_AF-A0A061DSD6-F1
#
_entry.id   AF-A0A061DSD6-F1
#
_cell.length_a   1.000
_cell.length_b   1.000
_cell.length_c   1.000
_cell.angle_alpha   90.00
_cell.angle_beta   90.00
_cell.angle_gamma   90.00
#
_symmetry.space_group_name_H-M   'P 1'
#
loop_
_entity.id
_entity.type
_entity.pdbx_description
1 polymer ?
#
loop_
_entity_poly.entity_id
_entity_poly.type
_entity_poly.pdbx_seq_one_letter_code
_entity_poly.pdbx_strand_id
1 'polypeptide(L)' 'MVPVDLGAREHKKESYLSLNSFGHVPALQDGGLKLFESRAISKYIASTYSDKGIKALILSWLRWKPTSLIL' A
#
# COMPACT_ATOMS: atom_id res chain seq x y z
N MET A 1 -3.21 2.51 5.67
CA MET A 1 -4.43 2.30 4.86
C MET A 1 -5.47 3.26 5.37
N VAL A 2 -6.17 3.97 4.49
CA VAL A 2 -7.25 4.91 4.86
C VAL A 2 -8.57 4.28 4.42
N PRO A 3 -9.51 3.99 5.33
CA PRO A 3 -10.81 3.46 4.97
C PRO A 3 -11.64 4.51 4.24
N VAL A 4 -12.51 4.06 3.34
CA VAL A 4 -13.46 4.90 2.60
C VAL A 4 -14.84 4.32 2.82
N ASP A 5 -15.74 5.08 3.44
CA ASP A 5 -17.11 4.62 3.67
C ASP A 5 -17.91 4.62 2.36
N LEU A 6 -18.19 3.43 1.85
CA LEU A 6 -18.98 3.25 0.64
C LEU A 6 -20.48 3.50 0.86
N GLY A 7 -20.99 3.22 2.07
CA GLY A 7 -22.38 3.48 2.45
C GLY A 7 -22.68 4.98 2.53
N ALA A 8 -21.74 5.75 3.09
CA ALA A 8 -21.78 7.22 3.09
C ALA A 8 -21.33 7.87 1.76
N ARG A 9 -21.05 7.06 0.73
CA ARG A 9 -20.61 7.48 -0.62
C ARG A 9 -19.37 8.38 -0.62
N GLU A 10 -18.44 8.17 0.31
CA GLU A 10 -17.23 9.00 0.42
C GLU A 10 -16.36 8.97 -0.84
N HIS A 11 -16.35 7.84 -1.54
CA HIS A 11 -15.69 7.65 -2.83
C HIS A 11 -16.25 8.54 -3.96
N LYS A 12 -17.39 9.21 -3.74
CA LYS A 12 -17.98 10.19 -4.67
C LYS A 12 -17.84 11.64 -4.19
N LYS A 13 -17.27 11.88 -3.02
CA LYS A 13 -16.98 13.24 -2.52
C LYS A 13 -15.75 13.79 -3.24
N GLU A 14 -15.69 15.10 -3.39
CA GLU A 14 -14.59 15.80 -4.07
C GLU A 14 -13.21 15.42 -3.53
N SER A 15 -13.11 15.23 -2.21
CA SER A 15 -11.88 14.79 -1.55
C SER A 15 -11.32 13.49 -2.15
N TYR A 16 -12.18 12.52 -2.45
CA TYR A 16 -11.79 11.26 -3.08
C TYR A 16 -11.72 11.35 -4.61
N LEU A 17 -12.61 12.12 -5.25
CA LEU A 17 -12.58 12.32 -6.71
C LEU A 17 -11.31 13.02 -7.20
N SER A 18 -10.71 13.86 -6.33
CA SER A 18 -9.38 14.44 -6.57
C SER A 18 -8.25 13.38 -6.65
N LEU A 19 -8.47 12.17 -6.12
CA LEU A 19 -7.56 11.02 -6.20
C LEU A 19 -7.90 10.11 -7.38
N ASN A 20 -9.19 9.83 -7.59
CA ASN A 20 -9.69 9.03 -8.69
C ASN A 20 -11.03 9.61 -9.18
N SER A 21 -11.04 10.26 -10.34
CA SER A 21 -12.22 10.92 -10.89
C SER A 21 -13.37 9.98 -11.24
N PHE A 22 -13.13 8.67 -11.36
CA PHE A 22 -14.19 7.67 -11.50
C PHE A 22 -14.90 7.37 -10.18
N GLY A 23 -14.28 7.72 -9.05
CA GLY A 23 -14.76 7.42 -7.72
C GLY A 23 -14.88 5.92 -7.49
N HIS A 24 -13.85 5.16 -7.90
CA HIS A 24 -13.74 3.73 -7.60
C HIS A 24 -12.63 3.50 -6.58
N VAL A 25 -12.79 2.45 -5.79
CA VAL A 25 -11.75 1.91 -4.90
C VAL A 25 -11.13 0.68 -5.53
N PRO A 26 -9.82 0.42 -5.33
CA PRO A 26 -8.86 1.21 -4.57
C PRO A 26 -8.25 2.39 -5.35
N ALA A 27 -7.69 3.36 -4.62
CA ALA A 27 -6.79 4.40 -5.12
C ALA A 27 -5.54 4.49 -4.22
N LEU A 28 -4.40 4.89 -4.79
CA LEU A 28 -3.12 5.05 -4.11
C LEU A 28 -2.64 6.49 -4.32
N GLN A 29 -2.17 7.11 -3.24
CA GLN A 29 -1.39 8.34 -3.30
C GLN A 29 -0.01 8.08 -2.69
N ASP A 30 1.04 8.45 -3.44
CA ASP A 30 2.43 8.39 -2.98
C ASP A 30 3.14 9.70 -3.34
N GLY A 31 3.26 10.59 -2.35
CA GLY A 31 3.68 11.98 -2.59
C GLY A 31 2.74 12.69 -3.58
N GLY A 32 3.31 13.13 -4.70
CA GLY A 32 2.56 13.76 -5.80
C GLY A 32 1.92 12.78 -6.79
N LEU A 33 2.25 11.48 -6.72
CA LEU A 33 1.70 10.45 -7.59
C LEU A 33 0.31 10.02 -7.11
N LYS A 34 -0.65 9.94 -8.04
CA LYS A 34 -1.99 9.39 -7.82
C LYS A 34 -2.21 8.25 -8.81
N LEU A 35 -2.55 7.06 -8.30
CA LEU A 35 -2.84 5.88 -9.10
C LEU A 35 -4.20 5.29 -8.73
N PHE A 36 -4.90 4.81 -9.74
CA PHE A 36 -6.10 3.97 -9.63
C PHE A 36 -5.89 2.72 -10.51
N GLU A 37 -6.83 1.78 -10.52
CA GLU A 37 -6.69 0.41 -11.04
C GLU A 37 -5.83 -0.51 -10.15
N SER A 38 -6.45 -1.58 -9.64
CA SER A 38 -5.83 -2.51 -8.69
C SER A 38 -4.55 -3.15 -9.25
N ARG A 39 -4.52 -3.47 -10.55
CA ARG A 39 -3.35 -4.05 -11.24
C ARG A 39 -2.21 -3.05 -11.38
N ALA A 40 -2.51 -1.79 -11.71
CA ALA A 40 -1.50 -0.74 -11.82
C ALA A 40 -0.89 -0.42 -10.46
N ILE A 41 -1.73 -0.30 -9.42
CA ILE A 41 -1.30 -0.11 -8.03
C ILE A 41 -0.40 -1.28 -7.59
N SER A 42 -0.83 -2.52 -7.82
CA SER A 42 -0.04 -3.70 -7.44
C SER A 42 1.31 -3.74 -8.14
N LYS A 43 1.35 -3.44 -9.45
CA LYS A 43 2.59 -3.37 -10.22
C LYS A 43 3.52 -2.28 -9.69
N TYR A 44 2.99 -1.09 -9.40
CA TYR A 44 3.75 0.01 -8.83
C TYR A 44 4.35 -0.35 -7.47
N ILE A 45 3.56 -0.95 -6.57
CA ILE A 45 4.06 -1.35 -5.26
C ILE A 45 5.18 -2.39 -5.40
N ALA A 46 4.97 -3.40 -6.25
CA ALA A 46 5.95 -4.45 -6.48
C ALA A 46 7.26 -3.92 -7.06
N SER A 47 7.21 -2.96 -7.99
CA SER A 47 8.41 -2.38 -8.60
C SER A 47 9.11 -1.34 -7.73
N THR A 48 8.35 -0.50 -7.03
CA THR A 48 8.90 0.64 -6.26
C THR A 48 9.42 0.21 -4.89
N TYR A 49 8.86 -0.86 -4.32
CA TYR A 49 9.15 -1.31 -2.96
C TYR A 49 9.70 -2.74 -2.88
N SER A 50 10.19 -3.30 -4.00
CA SER A 50 10.78 -4.65 -4.06
C SER A 50 11.80 -4.90 -2.94
N ASP A 51 12.71 -3.95 -2.75
CA ASP A 51 13.83 -4.09 -1.82
C ASP A 51 13.39 -3.92 -0.37
N LYS A 52 12.34 -3.11 -0.13
CA LYS A 52 11.76 -2.95 1.20
C LYS A 52 11.07 -4.23 1.65
N GLY A 53 10.38 -4.92 0.74
CA GLY A 53 9.74 -6.21 1.03
C GLY A 53 10.75 -7.28 1.43
N ILE A 54 11.81 -7.42 0.64
CA ILE A 54 12.90 -8.37 0.92
C ILE A 54 13.60 -8.01 2.24
N LYS A 55 13.91 -6.73 2.45
CA LYS A 55 14.55 -6.26 3.69
C LYS A 55 13.67 -6.51 4.91
N ALA A 56 12.36 -6.24 4.83
CA ALA A 56 11.43 -6.51 5.92
C ALA A 56 11.31 -8.01 6.23
N LEU A 57 11.30 -8.87 5.21
CA LEU A 57 11.31 -10.32 5.38
C LEU A 57 12.60 -10.80 6.05
N ILE A 58 13.77 -10.35 5.58
CA ILE A 58 15.07 -10.69 6.17
C ILE A 58 15.15 -10.20 7.61
N LEU A 59 14.76 -8.95 7.89
CA LEU A 59 14.73 -8.41 9.25
C LEU A 59 13.76 -9.17 10.16
N SER A 60 12.60 -9.59 9.65
CA SER A 60 11.67 -10.44 10.40
C SER A 60 12.29 -11.80 10.71
N TRP A 61 12.99 -12.40 9.76
CA TRP A 61 13.73 -13.66 9.94
C TRP A 61 14.87 -13.53 10.93
N LEU A 62 15.64 -12.44 10.88
CA LEU A 62 16.73 -12.15 11.82
C LEU A 62 16.20 -11.92 13.24
N ARG A 63 15.06 -11.24 13.38
CA ARG A 63 14.36 -11.07 14.66
C ARG A 63 13.86 -12.39 15.26
N TRP A 64 13.48 -13.34 14.41
CA TRP A 64 12.98 -14.66 14.84
C TRP A 64 14.09 -15.68 15.09
N LYS A 65 15.38 -15.31 14.96
CA LYS A 65 16.47 -16.14 15.47
C LYS A 65 16.34 -16.23 16.99
N PRO A 66 16.16 -17.42 17.59
CA PRO A 66 16.23 -17.56 19.03
C PRO A 66 17.63 -17.15 19.48
N THR A 67 17.72 -16.26 20.47
CA THR A 67 18.95 -15.66 21.01
C THR A 67 19.85 -16.65 21.78
N SER A 68 19.71 -17.95 21.53
CA SER A 68 20.37 -19.02 22.27
C SER A 68 21.04 -19.99 21.31
N LEU A 69 22.21 -19.59 20.80
CA LEU A 69 23.29 -20.50 20.38
C LEU A 69 24.60 -19.73 20.55
N ILE A 70 24.97 -19.58 21.82
CA ILE A 70 26.38 -19.61 22.23
C ILE A 70 26.60 -21.06 22.68
N LEU A 71 27.72 -21.62 22.24
CA LEU A 71 28.21 -23.01 22.28
C LEU A 71 27.85 -23.85 21.06
#